data_AF-A0A0D7BTB9-F1
#
_entry.id   AF-A0A0D7BTB9-F1
#
_cell.length_a   1.000
_cell.length_b   1.000
_cell.length_c   1.000
_cell.angle_alpha   90.00
_cell.angle_beta   90.00
_cell.angle_gamma   90.00
#
_symmetry.space_group_name_H-M   'P 1'
#
loop_
_entity.id
_entity.type
_entity.pdbx_description
1 polymer ?
#
loop_
_entity_poly.entity_id
_entity_poly.type
_entity_poly.pdbx_seq_one_letter_code
_entity_poly.pdbx_strand_id
1 'polypeptide(L)'
;MASAPSSVVLQDAGHDRLQIPTLLRHLADAYEKIEFLEAAQTERHNQARAIAAAKYVLHGPAVQSGSQGETSSQQLSPTEMESAFVKAREEYHKQETELQAARARIATMESTIAELQRESTRLSAYEQAAREHHRLRQDAEIRITALAQELDAARNALSHERERRNHLEKENEFLRNVNVHAEENLEAAKLQVQLDEERRIQAELRRELEVFQTNAKNSLNAVKTTLHKRTSSQSTLGARRSLTLLQDKLGMPPPPVPDVKVIIPEHRLADFKALPPVVPDALESDLKVTLDRDFLRIHVGGSIQPLVVNIQHRKDIGLRCNIGRFLCVNRDQNAWCPSEPGQHGYAFVGLGTERHTFLQEEEWPLFIGLPKEGSGRLKVMYMGRYKVVRVPGLSVEEWKDMPSTFKRRYVQTTIERDNTHSLSKKKETVEAMYDSGELFVPCIRLQCVGFDEVFHKLLVTTWKAERELHSANTDQSISAPGSSSHKRRRSMPNEEEGQARRRRTLTMPQ
;
A
#
# COMPACT_ATOMS: atom_id res chain seq x y z
N MET A 1 -19.71 -11.97 5.75
CA MET A 1 -21.15 -11.73 5.58
C MET A 1 -21.33 -10.26 5.20
N ALA A 2 -21.53 -9.98 3.91
CA ALA A 2 -21.88 -8.64 3.45
C ALA A 2 -23.39 -8.63 3.20
N SER A 3 -24.09 -7.60 3.69
CA SER A 3 -25.54 -7.47 3.47
C SER A 3 -25.81 -7.29 1.98
N ALA A 4 -26.72 -8.08 1.42
CA ALA A 4 -27.15 -7.87 0.04
C ALA A 4 -27.89 -6.52 -0.06
N PRO A 5 -27.63 -5.69 -1.08
CA PRO A 5 -28.40 -4.47 -1.30
C PRO A 5 -29.86 -4.84 -1.62
N SER A 6 -30.80 -4.22 -0.90
CA SER A 6 -32.23 -4.54 -0.99
C SER A 6 -32.77 -4.44 -2.41
N SER A 7 -33.31 -5.56 -2.92
CA SER A 7 -33.90 -5.74 -4.26
C SER A 7 -35.22 -4.97 -4.51
N VAL A 8 -35.51 -3.93 -3.73
CA VAL A 8 -36.87 -3.40 -3.55
C VAL A 8 -37.26 -2.31 -4.56
N VAL A 9 -36.30 -1.69 -5.25
CA VAL A 9 -36.56 -0.47 -6.08
C VAL A 9 -36.95 -0.77 -7.54
N LEU A 10 -36.88 -2.02 -8.00
CA LEU A 10 -37.12 -2.37 -9.42
C LEU A 10 -38.58 -2.68 -9.80
N GLN A 11 -39.53 -2.67 -8.86
CA GLN A 11 -40.92 -3.04 -9.17
C GLN A 11 -41.80 -1.89 -9.70
N ASP A 12 -41.50 -0.62 -9.38
CA ASP A 12 -42.35 0.53 -9.79
C ASP A 12 -42.09 1.02 -11.24
N ALA A 13 -40.89 0.79 -11.79
CA ALA A 13 -40.52 1.27 -13.13
C ALA A 13 -41.35 0.66 -14.29
N GLY A 14 -42.21 -0.33 -13.99
CA GLY A 14 -43.12 -0.95 -14.96
C GLY A 14 -44.31 -0.07 -15.36
N HIS A 15 -44.75 0.87 -14.50
CA HIS A 15 -45.94 1.69 -14.78
C HIS A 15 -45.69 2.78 -15.83
N ASP A 16 -44.52 3.44 -15.82
CA ASP A 16 -44.25 4.56 -16.72
C ASP A 16 -44.03 4.14 -18.19
N ARG A 17 -43.50 2.93 -18.44
CA ARG A 17 -43.34 2.40 -19.81
C ARG A 17 -44.67 2.25 -20.56
N LEU A 18 -45.81 2.16 -19.87
CA LEU A 18 -47.15 2.04 -20.47
C LEU A 18 -47.78 3.40 -20.85
N GLN A 19 -47.19 4.53 -20.43
CA GLN A 19 -47.77 5.85 -20.67
C GLN A 19 -47.49 6.38 -22.09
N ILE A 20 -46.30 6.12 -22.65
CA ILE A 20 -45.91 6.64 -23.99
C ILE A 20 -46.88 6.21 -25.11
N PRO A 21 -47.28 4.92 -25.25
CA PRO A 21 -48.25 4.52 -26.28
C PRO A 21 -49.63 5.17 -26.11
N THR A 22 -50.01 5.45 -24.87
CA THR A 22 -51.29 6.09 -24.53
C THR A 22 -51.27 7.58 -24.91
N LEU A 23 -50.19 8.28 -24.59
CA LEU A 23 -49.98 9.69 -24.98
C LEU A 23 -49.89 9.86 -26.50
N LEU A 24 -49.22 8.93 -27.21
CA LEU A 24 -49.17 8.93 -28.68
C LEU A 24 -50.55 8.77 -29.32
N ARG A 25 -51.44 7.95 -28.73
CA ARG A 25 -52.83 7.84 -29.20
C ARG A 25 -53.60 9.15 -29.00
N HIS A 26 -53.57 9.71 -27.80
CA HIS A 26 -54.22 11.01 -27.52
C HIS A 26 -53.67 12.14 -28.41
N LEU A 27 -52.39 12.07 -28.79
CA LEU A 27 -51.78 13.03 -29.71
C LEU A 27 -52.34 12.90 -31.13
N ALA A 28 -52.51 11.67 -31.63
CA ALA A 28 -53.16 11.41 -32.90
C ALA A 28 -54.62 11.91 -32.92
N ASP A 29 -55.41 11.57 -31.88
CA ASP A 29 -56.79 12.03 -31.72
C ASP A 29 -56.88 13.58 -31.69
N ALA A 30 -55.87 14.25 -31.13
CA ALA A 30 -55.78 15.71 -31.09
C ALA A 30 -55.44 16.33 -32.45
N TYR A 31 -54.57 15.69 -33.24
CA TYR A 31 -54.24 16.12 -34.61
C TYR A 31 -55.45 16.02 -35.54
N GLU A 32 -56.17 14.89 -35.55
CA GLU A 32 -57.41 14.72 -36.34
C GLU A 32 -58.44 15.82 -36.01
N LYS A 33 -58.56 16.17 -34.72
CA LYS A 33 -59.45 17.24 -34.27
C LYS A 33 -59.01 18.63 -34.75
N ILE A 34 -57.72 18.90 -34.85
CA ILE A 34 -57.21 20.16 -35.42
C ILE A 34 -57.49 20.24 -36.91
N GLU A 35 -57.22 19.16 -37.66
CA GLU A 35 -57.49 19.11 -39.11
C GLU A 35 -58.97 19.38 -39.41
N PHE A 36 -59.89 18.79 -38.63
CA PHE A 36 -61.32 19.07 -38.72
C PHE A 36 -61.68 20.54 -38.43
N LEU A 37 -61.07 21.16 -37.41
CA LEU A 37 -61.31 22.57 -37.07
C LEU A 37 -60.77 23.53 -38.13
N GLU A 38 -59.59 23.25 -38.71
CA GLU A 38 -59.00 24.04 -39.78
C GLU A 38 -59.80 23.96 -41.08
N ALA A 39 -60.33 22.78 -41.42
CA ALA A 39 -61.27 22.60 -42.53
C ALA A 39 -62.56 23.44 -42.31
N ALA A 40 -63.16 23.36 -41.12
CA ALA A 40 -64.38 24.12 -40.79
C ALA A 40 -64.14 25.65 -40.78
N GLN A 41 -62.97 26.10 -40.31
CA GLN A 41 -62.58 27.51 -40.36
C GLN A 41 -62.39 28.00 -41.80
N THR A 42 -61.80 27.17 -42.66
CA THR A 42 -61.61 27.46 -44.10
C THR A 42 -62.95 27.56 -44.83
N GLU A 43 -63.88 26.64 -44.57
CA GLU A 43 -65.23 26.70 -45.13
C GLU A 43 -65.96 27.99 -44.72
N ARG A 44 -65.96 28.32 -43.43
CA ARG A 44 -66.59 29.54 -42.89
C ARG A 44 -65.95 30.82 -43.43
N HIS A 45 -64.63 30.84 -43.63
CA HIS A 45 -63.94 31.96 -44.28
C HIS A 45 -64.40 32.13 -45.74
N ASN A 46 -64.54 31.03 -46.48
CA ASN A 46 -65.06 31.06 -47.85
C ASN A 46 -66.54 31.53 -47.90
N GLN A 47 -67.39 31.07 -46.98
CA GLN A 47 -68.76 31.56 -46.82
C GLN A 47 -68.78 33.07 -46.52
N ALA A 48 -67.97 33.55 -45.57
CA ALA A 48 -67.87 34.98 -45.25
C ALA A 48 -67.40 35.83 -46.45
N ARG A 49 -66.45 35.33 -47.26
CA ARG A 49 -66.03 35.99 -48.51
C ARG A 49 -67.15 36.02 -49.55
N ALA A 50 -67.93 34.94 -49.68
CA ALA A 50 -69.07 34.90 -50.60
C ALA A 50 -70.17 35.90 -50.20
N ILE A 51 -70.50 36.01 -48.91
CA ILE A 51 -71.47 36.99 -48.40
C ILE A 51 -70.94 38.43 -48.58
N ALA A 52 -69.65 38.67 -48.31
CA ALA A 52 -69.02 39.98 -48.54
C ALA A 52 -69.02 40.38 -50.02
N ALA A 53 -68.74 39.44 -50.94
CA ALA A 53 -68.84 39.66 -52.37
C ALA A 53 -70.29 39.97 -52.80
N ALA A 54 -71.28 39.25 -52.28
CA ALA A 54 -72.70 39.53 -52.52
C ALA A 54 -73.12 40.92 -52.01
N LYS A 55 -72.66 41.34 -50.82
CA LYS A 55 -72.87 42.71 -50.28
C LYS A 55 -72.26 43.77 -51.20
N TYR A 56 -71.07 43.51 -51.77
CA TYR A 56 -70.44 44.42 -52.73
C TYR A 56 -71.19 44.50 -54.07
N VAL A 57 -71.74 43.39 -54.57
CA VAL A 57 -72.59 43.38 -55.78
C VAL A 57 -73.92 44.12 -55.53
N LEU A 58 -74.50 44.04 -54.33
CA LEU A 58 -75.73 44.73 -53.96
C LEU A 58 -75.56 46.24 -53.66
N HIS A 59 -74.34 46.72 -53.40
CA HIS A 59 -74.06 48.11 -52.98
C HIS A 59 -73.00 48.83 -53.84
N GLY A 60 -72.49 48.18 -54.89
CA GLY A 60 -71.62 48.82 -55.88
C GLY A 60 -72.37 49.92 -56.66
N PRO A 61 -71.66 50.94 -57.17
CA PRO A 61 -72.29 51.98 -57.98
C PRO A 61 -72.93 51.36 -59.22
N ALA A 62 -74.22 51.64 -59.44
CA ALA A 62 -75.04 50.98 -60.43
C ALA A 62 -74.52 51.19 -61.86
N VAL A 63 -73.77 50.21 -62.39
CA VAL A 63 -73.53 50.09 -63.83
C VAL A 63 -74.86 49.66 -64.45
N GLN A 64 -75.52 50.61 -65.11
CA GLN A 64 -76.80 50.38 -65.78
C GLN A 64 -76.62 49.47 -67.00
N SER A 65 -76.85 48.17 -66.82
CA SER A 65 -77.06 47.22 -67.92
C SER A 65 -78.26 46.35 -67.60
N GLY A 66 -79.39 46.60 -68.28
CA GLY A 66 -80.66 45.96 -67.98
C GLY A 66 -80.75 44.53 -68.53
N SER A 67 -81.12 43.59 -67.66
CA SER A 67 -81.76 42.32 -68.05
C SER A 67 -82.75 41.94 -66.95
N GLN A 68 -84.04 42.07 -67.23
CA GLN A 68 -85.09 41.59 -66.32
C GLN A 68 -85.14 40.07 -66.38
N GLY A 69 -84.84 39.42 -65.26
CA GLY A 69 -85.03 37.99 -65.03
C GLY A 69 -85.52 37.80 -63.61
N GLU A 70 -86.81 37.51 -63.46
CA GLU A 70 -87.45 37.39 -62.15
C GLU A 70 -87.03 36.09 -61.46
N THR A 71 -86.20 36.19 -60.42
CA THR A 71 -86.07 35.16 -59.40
C THR A 71 -86.39 35.76 -58.04
N SER A 72 -87.47 35.26 -57.42
CA SER A 72 -87.92 35.68 -56.08
C SER A 72 -86.93 35.23 -55.00
N SER A 73 -85.83 35.97 -54.84
CA SER A 73 -84.94 35.85 -53.70
C SER A 73 -85.43 36.76 -52.58
N GLN A 74 -85.77 36.18 -51.43
CA GLN A 74 -86.07 36.93 -50.21
C GLN A 74 -84.85 37.77 -49.82
N GLN A 75 -84.92 39.08 -50.02
CA GLN A 75 -83.88 40.00 -49.58
C GLN A 75 -83.94 40.14 -48.06
N LEU A 76 -82.94 39.58 -47.37
CA LEU A 76 -82.68 39.86 -45.97
C LEU A 76 -82.51 41.37 -45.77
N SER A 77 -83.14 41.92 -44.74
CA SER A 77 -83.00 43.33 -44.41
C SER A 77 -81.54 43.66 -44.02
N PRO A 78 -81.07 44.91 -44.22
CA PRO A 78 -79.72 45.31 -43.83
C PRO A 78 -79.39 45.00 -42.37
N THR A 79 -80.38 45.09 -41.48
CA THR A 79 -80.25 44.80 -40.05
C THR A 79 -80.05 43.31 -39.76
N GLU A 80 -80.76 42.42 -40.46
CA GLU A 80 -80.58 40.96 -40.35
C GLU A 80 -79.21 40.53 -40.89
N MET A 81 -78.77 41.15 -41.99
CA MET A 81 -77.45 40.90 -42.57
C MET A 81 -76.33 41.32 -41.61
N GLU A 82 -76.43 42.49 -40.98
CA GLU A 82 -75.43 42.96 -40.02
C GLU A 82 -75.41 42.10 -38.74
N SER A 83 -76.58 41.68 -38.23
CA SER A 83 -76.69 40.72 -37.13
C SER A 83 -76.02 39.37 -37.47
N ALA A 84 -76.22 38.86 -38.68
CA ALA A 84 -75.57 37.65 -39.16
C ALA A 84 -74.04 37.81 -39.26
N PHE A 85 -73.53 38.97 -39.69
CA PHE A 85 -72.08 39.27 -39.71
C PHE A 85 -71.48 39.31 -38.30
N VAL A 86 -72.14 39.95 -37.34
CA VAL A 86 -71.66 40.00 -35.93
C VAL A 86 -71.58 38.58 -35.37
N LYS A 87 -72.66 37.80 -35.51
CA LYS A 87 -72.70 36.40 -35.04
C LYS A 87 -71.62 35.53 -35.70
N ALA A 88 -71.43 35.65 -37.02
CA ALA A 88 -70.40 34.90 -37.74
C ALA A 88 -68.98 35.27 -37.27
N ARG A 89 -68.74 36.54 -36.91
CA ARG A 89 -67.46 37.01 -36.36
C ARG A 89 -67.22 36.51 -34.94
N GLU A 90 -68.24 36.51 -34.08
CA GLU A 90 -68.16 35.95 -32.73
C GLU A 90 -67.87 34.43 -32.77
N GLU A 91 -68.58 33.69 -33.63
CA GLU A 91 -68.32 32.27 -33.83
C GLU A 91 -66.91 31.99 -34.40
N TYR A 92 -66.42 32.82 -35.32
CA TYR A 92 -65.06 32.72 -35.85
C TYR A 92 -64.01 32.91 -34.75
N HIS A 93 -64.12 33.97 -33.93
CA HIS A 93 -63.18 34.20 -32.82
C HIS A 93 -63.26 33.10 -31.75
N LYS A 94 -64.45 32.53 -31.51
CA LYS A 94 -64.59 31.34 -30.65
C LYS A 94 -63.84 30.12 -31.22
N GLN A 95 -63.98 29.84 -32.52
CA GLN A 95 -63.24 28.74 -33.15
C GLN A 95 -61.73 28.99 -33.17
N GLU A 96 -61.29 30.22 -33.41
CA GLU A 96 -59.87 30.61 -33.39
C GLU A 96 -59.25 30.42 -32.00
N THR A 97 -59.96 30.78 -30.92
CA THR A 97 -59.51 30.54 -29.55
C THR A 97 -59.53 29.06 -29.16
N GLU A 98 -60.53 28.29 -29.59
CA GLU A 98 -60.57 26.82 -29.41
C GLU A 98 -59.41 26.11 -30.16
N LEU A 99 -59.08 26.56 -31.38
CA LEU A 99 -57.97 26.05 -32.18
C LEU A 99 -56.62 26.39 -31.55
N GLN A 100 -56.42 27.63 -31.07
CA GLN A 100 -55.23 28.01 -30.32
C GLN A 100 -55.05 27.17 -29.04
N ALA A 101 -56.14 26.92 -28.30
CA ALA A 101 -56.12 26.05 -27.12
C ALA A 101 -55.90 24.56 -27.47
N ALA A 102 -56.28 24.10 -28.66
CA ALA A 102 -55.94 22.76 -29.15
C ALA A 102 -54.44 22.66 -29.50
N ARG A 103 -53.90 23.61 -30.27
CA ARG A 103 -52.47 23.69 -30.64
C ARG A 103 -51.57 23.77 -29.40
N ALA A 104 -51.94 24.57 -28.40
CA ALA A 104 -51.21 24.65 -27.13
C ALA A 104 -51.16 23.31 -26.39
N ARG A 105 -52.26 22.54 -26.38
CA ARG A 105 -52.29 21.20 -25.78
C ARG A 105 -51.41 20.20 -26.51
N ILE A 106 -51.42 20.19 -27.85
CA ILE A 106 -50.50 19.37 -28.66
C ILE A 106 -49.06 19.69 -28.30
N ALA A 107 -48.66 20.96 -28.31
CA ALA A 107 -47.29 21.36 -27.96
C ALA A 107 -46.87 20.90 -26.54
N THR A 108 -47.77 20.96 -25.56
CA THR A 108 -47.48 20.40 -24.22
C THR A 108 -47.31 18.88 -24.23
N MET A 109 -48.14 18.15 -24.98
CA MET A 109 -48.05 16.68 -25.08
C MET A 109 -46.81 16.23 -25.83
N GLU A 110 -46.41 16.91 -26.91
CA GLU A 110 -45.16 16.68 -27.62
C GLU A 110 -43.95 16.87 -26.71
N SER A 111 -43.95 17.93 -25.89
CA SER A 111 -42.90 18.17 -24.89
C SER A 111 -42.81 17.03 -23.87
N THR A 112 -43.94 16.57 -23.33
CA THR A 112 -43.98 15.43 -22.39
C THR A 112 -43.51 14.12 -23.06
N ILE A 113 -43.90 13.86 -24.30
CA ILE A 113 -43.44 12.67 -25.05
C ILE A 113 -41.93 12.73 -25.28
N ALA A 114 -41.38 13.90 -25.66
CA ALA A 114 -39.95 14.07 -25.85
C ALA A 114 -39.16 13.91 -24.54
N GLU A 115 -39.70 14.35 -23.41
CA GLU A 115 -39.11 14.14 -22.08
C GLU A 115 -39.11 12.66 -21.68
N LEU A 116 -40.26 11.97 -21.80
CA LEU A 116 -40.38 10.54 -21.53
C LEU A 116 -39.48 9.68 -22.45
N GLN A 117 -39.25 10.10 -23.70
CA GLN A 117 -38.33 9.42 -24.63
C GLN A 117 -36.86 9.57 -24.20
N ARG A 118 -36.45 10.77 -23.75
CA ARG A 118 -35.11 10.99 -23.18
C ARG A 118 -34.92 10.15 -21.92
N GLU A 119 -35.91 10.13 -21.03
CA GLU A 119 -35.84 9.35 -19.79
C GLU A 119 -35.81 7.84 -20.07
N SER A 120 -36.62 7.34 -21.00
CA SER A 120 -36.58 5.94 -21.45
C SER A 120 -35.21 5.53 -22.01
N THR A 121 -34.57 6.42 -22.78
CA THR A 121 -33.21 6.21 -23.32
C THR A 121 -32.18 6.21 -22.18
N ARG A 122 -32.30 7.13 -21.22
CA ARG A 122 -31.44 7.21 -20.04
C ARG A 122 -31.54 5.94 -19.18
N LEU A 123 -32.75 5.47 -18.91
CA LEU A 123 -33.01 4.23 -18.18
C LEU A 123 -32.50 3.00 -18.93
N SER A 124 -32.64 2.94 -20.26
CA SER A 124 -32.08 1.84 -21.05
C SER A 124 -30.54 1.79 -21.00
N ALA A 125 -29.87 2.94 -21.02
CA ALA A 125 -28.42 3.01 -20.82
C ALA A 125 -28.01 2.53 -19.42
N TYR A 126 -28.75 2.89 -18.37
CA TYR A 126 -28.53 2.35 -17.02
C TYR A 126 -28.77 0.84 -16.94
N GLU A 127 -29.81 0.30 -17.58
CA GLU A 127 -30.07 -1.15 -17.66
C GLU A 127 -28.89 -1.88 -18.33
N GLN A 128 -28.32 -1.33 -19.41
CA GLN A 128 -27.16 -1.91 -20.09
C GLN A 128 -25.90 -1.88 -19.20
N ALA A 129 -25.58 -0.73 -18.59
CA ALA A 129 -24.44 -0.61 -17.68
C ALA A 129 -24.56 -1.53 -16.45
N ALA A 130 -25.76 -1.72 -15.92
CA ALA A 130 -26.02 -2.65 -14.81
C ALA A 130 -25.78 -4.12 -15.23
N ARG A 131 -26.16 -4.52 -16.45
CA ARG A 131 -25.88 -5.86 -17.00
C ARG A 131 -24.39 -6.08 -17.22
N GLU A 132 -23.67 -5.09 -17.76
CA GLU A 132 -22.22 -5.16 -17.94
C GLU A 132 -21.50 -5.29 -16.59
N HIS A 133 -21.86 -4.48 -15.60
CA HIS A 133 -21.32 -4.58 -14.25
C HIS A 133 -21.62 -5.94 -13.59
N HIS A 134 -22.82 -6.51 -13.82
CA HIS A 134 -23.15 -7.87 -13.35
C HIS A 134 -22.27 -8.94 -14.00
N ARG A 135 -22.02 -8.85 -15.32
CA ARG A 135 -21.12 -9.76 -16.04
C ARG A 135 -19.68 -9.65 -15.53
N LEU A 136 -19.14 -8.44 -15.42
CA LEU A 136 -17.78 -8.21 -14.88
C LEU A 136 -17.63 -8.77 -13.46
N ARG A 137 -18.69 -8.70 -12.65
CA ARG A 137 -18.73 -9.33 -11.32
C ARG A 137 -18.72 -10.86 -11.39
N GLN A 138 -19.48 -11.48 -12.29
CA GLN A 138 -19.44 -12.94 -12.49
C GLN A 138 -18.05 -13.41 -12.95
N ASP A 139 -17.45 -12.71 -13.91
CA ASP A 139 -16.09 -13.00 -14.41
C ASP A 139 -15.04 -12.87 -13.28
N ALA A 140 -15.20 -11.87 -12.40
CA ALA A 140 -14.36 -11.71 -11.21
C ALA A 140 -14.58 -12.82 -10.16
N GLU A 141 -15.81 -13.24 -9.89
CA GLU A 141 -16.14 -14.34 -8.96
C GLU A 141 -15.58 -15.68 -9.46
N ILE A 142 -15.65 -15.96 -10.77
CA ILE A 142 -15.00 -17.13 -11.41
C ILE A 142 -13.48 -17.07 -11.21
N ARG A 143 -12.85 -15.92 -11.47
CA ARG A 143 -11.39 -15.75 -11.31
C ARG A 143 -10.94 -15.90 -9.86
N ILE A 144 -11.71 -15.40 -8.89
CA ILE A 144 -11.44 -15.60 -7.46
C ILE A 144 -11.48 -17.09 -7.10
N THR A 145 -12.45 -17.84 -7.64
CA THR A 145 -12.58 -19.28 -7.41
C THR A 145 -11.37 -20.06 -7.98
N ALA A 146 -10.94 -19.72 -9.20
CA ALA A 146 -9.75 -20.32 -9.81
C ALA A 146 -8.46 -20.05 -8.99
N LEU A 147 -8.24 -18.79 -8.57
CA LEU A 147 -7.09 -18.42 -7.73
C LEU A 147 -7.12 -19.11 -6.35
N ALA A 148 -8.30 -19.39 -5.79
CA ALA A 148 -8.42 -20.15 -4.55
C ALA A 148 -7.98 -21.62 -4.73
N GLN A 149 -8.34 -22.24 -5.86
CA GLN A 149 -7.91 -23.61 -6.20
C GLN A 149 -6.39 -23.68 -6.41
N GLU A 150 -5.79 -22.71 -7.12
CA GLU A 150 -4.34 -22.60 -7.27
C GLU A 150 -3.61 -22.43 -5.92
N LEU A 151 -4.16 -21.62 -5.02
CA LEU A 151 -3.61 -21.40 -3.68
C LEU A 151 -3.61 -22.68 -2.85
N ASP A 152 -4.69 -23.48 -2.90
CA ASP A 152 -4.79 -24.74 -2.16
C ASP A 152 -3.92 -25.84 -2.78
N ALA A 153 -3.79 -25.88 -4.11
CA ALA A 153 -2.81 -26.75 -4.77
C ALA A 153 -1.36 -26.41 -4.34
N ALA A 154 -1.01 -25.13 -4.29
CA ALA A 154 0.30 -24.67 -3.82
C ALA A 154 0.56 -24.98 -2.33
N ARG A 155 -0.47 -24.88 -1.48
CA ARG A 155 -0.40 -25.29 -0.07
C ARG A 155 -0.14 -26.79 0.08
N ASN A 156 -0.83 -27.63 -0.69
CA ASN A 156 -0.64 -29.08 -0.67
C ASN A 156 0.76 -29.47 -1.13
N ALA A 157 1.26 -28.87 -2.22
CA ALA A 157 2.64 -29.06 -2.69
C ALA A 157 3.67 -28.64 -1.63
N LEU A 158 3.46 -27.51 -0.94
CA LEU A 158 4.33 -27.07 0.15
C LEU A 158 4.29 -28.00 1.38
N SER A 159 3.14 -28.64 1.67
CA SER A 159 3.05 -29.66 2.72
C SER A 159 3.88 -30.89 2.35
N HIS A 160 3.75 -31.38 1.11
CA HIS A 160 4.49 -32.53 0.62
C HIS A 160 6.01 -32.30 0.64
N GLU A 161 6.48 -31.11 0.23
CA GLU A 161 7.91 -30.76 0.31
C GLU A 161 8.42 -30.58 1.77
N ARG A 162 7.54 -30.28 2.73
CA ARG A 162 7.90 -30.32 4.17
C ARG A 162 8.02 -31.75 4.68
N GLU A 163 7.09 -32.63 4.34
CA GLU A 163 7.16 -34.06 4.66
C GLU A 163 8.41 -34.70 4.07
N ARG A 164 8.74 -34.39 2.82
CA ARG A 164 9.97 -34.81 2.14
C ARG A 164 11.23 -34.33 2.85
N ARG A 165 11.29 -33.05 3.26
CA ARG A 165 12.42 -32.53 4.07
C ARG A 165 12.55 -33.27 5.40
N ASN A 166 11.45 -33.48 6.11
CA ASN A 166 11.44 -34.18 7.39
C ASN A 166 11.90 -35.65 7.25
N HIS A 167 11.63 -36.30 6.11
CA HIS A 167 12.14 -37.63 5.81
C HIS A 167 13.65 -37.62 5.56
N LEU A 168 14.14 -36.72 4.70
CA LEU A 168 15.57 -36.56 4.43
C LEU A 168 16.36 -36.14 5.68
N GLU A 169 15.78 -35.36 6.59
CA GLU A 169 16.42 -34.99 7.85
C GLU A 169 16.63 -36.20 8.76
N LYS A 170 15.62 -37.09 8.89
CA LYS A 170 15.73 -38.36 9.61
C LYS A 170 16.74 -39.32 8.98
N GLU A 171 16.80 -39.37 7.65
CA GLU A 171 17.79 -40.17 6.92
C GLU A 171 19.22 -39.65 7.17
N ASN A 172 19.42 -38.32 7.15
CA ASN A 172 20.71 -37.71 7.50
C ASN A 172 21.09 -37.92 8.96
N GLU A 173 20.13 -37.90 9.90
CA GLU A 173 20.37 -38.24 11.30
C GLU A 173 20.79 -39.71 11.46
N PHE A 174 20.11 -40.64 10.79
CA PHE A 174 20.49 -42.04 10.75
C PHE A 174 21.91 -42.24 10.20
N LEU A 175 22.26 -41.62 9.06
CA LEU A 175 23.59 -41.70 8.47
C LEU A 175 24.68 -41.09 9.38
N ARG A 176 24.38 -40.02 10.11
CA ARG A 176 25.31 -39.47 11.13
C ARG A 176 25.56 -40.47 12.25
N ASN A 177 24.52 -41.12 12.76
CA ASN A 177 24.67 -42.13 13.80
C ASN A 177 25.48 -43.35 13.32
N VAL A 178 25.28 -43.78 12.07
CA VAL A 178 26.11 -44.84 11.44
C VAL A 178 27.57 -44.41 11.31
N ASN A 179 27.85 -43.16 10.90
CA ASN A 179 29.22 -42.65 10.79
C ASN A 179 29.92 -42.57 12.16
N VAL A 180 29.24 -42.06 13.20
CA VAL A 180 29.80 -42.03 14.57
C VAL A 180 30.17 -43.44 15.03
N HIS A 181 29.29 -44.42 14.81
CA HIS A 181 29.59 -45.79 15.20
C HIS A 181 30.71 -46.43 14.34
N ALA A 182 30.85 -46.05 13.08
CA ALA A 182 31.98 -46.47 12.24
C ALA A 182 33.31 -45.86 12.72
N GLU A 183 33.31 -44.61 13.19
CA GLU A 183 34.47 -43.95 13.80
C GLU A 183 34.87 -44.61 15.13
N GLU A 184 33.91 -44.90 16.02
CA GLU A 184 34.13 -45.65 17.27
C GLU A 184 34.77 -47.03 17.00
N ASN A 185 34.22 -47.79 16.04
CA ASN A 185 34.76 -49.10 15.66
C ASN A 185 36.17 -48.99 15.05
N LEU A 186 36.45 -47.94 14.27
CA LEU A 186 37.78 -47.68 13.73
C LEU A 186 38.79 -47.30 14.83
N GLU A 187 38.37 -46.55 15.84
CA GLU A 187 39.21 -46.21 17.00
C GLU A 187 39.49 -47.45 17.87
N ALA A 188 38.47 -48.27 18.15
CA ALA A 188 38.63 -49.54 18.84
C ALA A 188 39.60 -50.49 18.10
N ALA A 189 39.50 -50.58 16.77
CA ALA A 189 40.44 -51.36 15.95
C ALA A 189 41.87 -50.82 16.01
N LYS A 190 42.08 -49.50 16.00
CA LYS A 190 43.41 -48.88 16.18
C LYS A 190 43.99 -49.19 17.56
N LEU A 191 43.19 -49.09 18.61
CA LEU A 191 43.61 -49.38 19.97
C LEU A 191 43.98 -50.86 20.14
N GLN A 192 43.23 -51.77 19.51
CA GLN A 192 43.54 -53.20 19.49
C GLN A 192 44.90 -53.48 18.82
N VAL A 193 45.18 -52.85 17.67
CA VAL A 193 46.49 -52.96 16.98
C VAL A 193 47.63 -52.42 17.85
N GLN A 194 47.43 -51.30 18.55
CA GLN A 194 48.43 -50.77 19.50
C GLN A 194 48.69 -51.73 20.65
N LEU A 195 47.63 -52.29 21.25
CA LEU A 195 47.73 -53.24 22.36
C LEU A 195 48.47 -54.51 21.97
N ASP A 196 48.24 -55.02 20.75
CA ASP A 196 48.90 -56.22 20.25
C ASP A 196 50.38 -55.97 19.87
N GLU A 197 50.72 -54.77 19.39
CA GLU A 197 52.13 -54.38 19.19
C GLU A 197 52.84 -54.15 20.54
N GLU A 198 52.20 -53.55 21.56
CA GLU A 198 52.76 -53.48 22.91
C GLU A 198 53.00 -54.86 23.51
N ARG A 199 52.07 -55.80 23.35
CA ARG A 199 52.24 -57.20 23.77
C ARG A 199 53.41 -57.88 23.07
N ARG A 200 53.59 -57.61 21.76
CA ARG A 200 54.72 -58.10 20.98
C ARG A 200 56.04 -57.55 21.49
N ILE A 201 56.13 -56.23 21.69
CA ILE A 201 57.32 -55.56 22.23
C ILE A 201 57.63 -56.10 23.63
N GLN A 202 56.62 -56.28 24.51
CA GLN A 202 56.84 -56.88 25.83
C GLN A 202 57.32 -58.34 25.75
N ALA A 203 56.84 -59.13 24.80
CA ALA A 203 57.31 -60.51 24.60
C ALA A 203 58.76 -60.54 24.08
N GLU A 204 59.13 -59.61 23.20
CA GLU A 204 60.49 -59.43 22.72
C GLU A 204 61.44 -58.97 23.84
N LEU A 205 61.05 -57.94 24.61
CA LEU A 205 61.81 -57.45 25.77
C LEU A 205 62.00 -58.54 26.84
N ARG A 206 61.02 -59.44 27.03
CA ARG A 206 61.17 -60.60 27.92
C ARG A 206 62.22 -61.59 27.42
N ARG A 207 62.22 -61.90 26.11
CA ARG A 207 63.28 -62.75 25.50
C ARG A 207 64.66 -62.10 25.63
N GLU A 208 64.76 -60.79 25.34
CA GLU A 208 66.00 -60.04 25.55
C GLU A 208 66.43 -60.04 27.01
N LEU A 209 65.50 -59.91 27.96
CA LEU A 209 65.79 -59.99 29.39
C LEU A 209 66.27 -61.39 29.79
N GLU A 210 65.74 -62.47 29.22
CA GLU A 210 66.22 -63.84 29.45
C GLU A 210 67.64 -64.06 28.89
N VAL A 211 67.90 -63.55 27.67
CA VAL A 211 69.24 -63.52 27.06
C VAL A 211 70.21 -62.65 27.87
N PHE A 212 69.76 -61.50 28.37
CA PHE A 212 70.56 -60.63 29.22
C PHE A 212 70.78 -61.25 30.59
N GLN A 213 69.81 -61.91 31.22
CA GLN A 213 70.00 -62.58 32.51
C GLN A 213 70.94 -63.77 32.41
N THR A 214 70.93 -64.52 31.30
CA THR A 214 71.92 -65.58 31.04
C THR A 214 73.30 -64.98 30.81
N ASN A 215 73.42 -63.96 29.95
CA ASN A 215 74.68 -63.22 29.75
C ASN A 215 75.18 -62.48 30.99
N ALA A 216 74.29 -62.02 31.86
CA ALA A 216 74.60 -61.34 33.12
C ALA A 216 74.95 -62.33 34.23
N LYS A 217 74.41 -63.56 34.25
CA LYS A 217 74.97 -64.64 35.08
C LYS A 217 76.39 -64.99 34.63
N ASN A 218 76.64 -65.05 33.32
CA ASN A 218 77.97 -65.25 32.75
C ASN A 218 78.91 -64.06 33.08
N SER A 219 78.40 -62.83 33.03
CA SER A 219 79.18 -61.60 33.29
C SER A 219 79.33 -61.28 34.77
N LEU A 220 78.44 -61.72 35.66
CA LEU A 220 78.56 -61.58 37.12
C LEU A 220 79.67 -62.49 37.66
N ASN A 221 79.92 -63.62 36.99
CA ASN A 221 81.14 -64.41 37.21
C ASN A 221 82.41 -63.63 36.79
N ALA A 222 82.32 -62.73 35.79
CA ALA A 222 83.44 -61.92 35.30
C ALA A 222 83.63 -60.57 36.02
N VAL A 223 82.55 -59.97 36.56
CA VAL A 223 82.51 -58.61 37.15
C VAL A 223 82.58 -58.63 38.69
N LYS A 224 82.85 -59.80 39.28
CA LYS A 224 83.24 -59.95 40.70
C LYS A 224 84.57 -59.25 41.07
N THR A 225 85.15 -58.49 40.13
CA THR A 225 86.50 -57.90 40.14
C THR A 225 86.55 -56.36 40.13
N THR A 226 85.50 -55.61 39.75
CA THR A 226 85.63 -54.15 39.47
C THR A 226 84.46 -53.22 39.91
N LEU A 227 84.44 -52.93 41.21
CA LEU A 227 84.34 -51.60 41.87
C LEU A 227 83.67 -50.35 41.20
N HIS A 228 82.52 -49.92 41.79
CA HIS A 228 82.11 -48.53 42.21
C HIS A 228 81.83 -47.33 41.24
N LYS A 229 80.67 -46.67 41.54
CA LYS A 229 80.43 -45.23 41.91
C LYS A 229 79.66 -44.25 40.98
N ARG A 230 78.62 -43.63 41.60
CA ARG A 230 78.21 -42.18 41.62
C ARG A 230 77.21 -41.55 40.61
N THR A 231 76.07 -41.07 41.18
CA THR A 231 75.39 -39.73 41.08
C THR A 231 74.93 -39.16 39.73
N SER A 232 73.63 -38.96 39.40
CA SER A 232 72.57 -38.04 39.94
C SER A 232 72.63 -36.57 39.48
N SER A 233 71.52 -36.00 38.95
CA SER A 233 70.98 -34.63 39.24
C SER A 233 69.72 -34.26 38.41
N GLN A 234 68.93 -33.29 38.91
CA GLN A 234 67.67 -32.75 38.34
C GLN A 234 67.87 -31.45 37.52
N SER A 235 66.86 -31.06 36.73
CA SER A 235 66.63 -29.67 36.29
C SER A 235 65.11 -29.37 36.17
N THR A 236 64.71 -28.12 35.94
CA THR A 236 63.38 -27.62 36.36
C THR A 236 62.83 -26.41 35.57
N LEU A 237 61.49 -26.28 35.56
CA LEU A 237 60.69 -25.04 35.47
C LEU A 237 60.58 -24.25 34.14
N GLY A 238 59.39 -23.68 33.90
CA GLY A 238 59.19 -22.60 32.93
C GLY A 238 57.74 -22.34 32.49
N ALA A 239 56.95 -21.57 33.24
CA ALA A 239 55.62 -21.10 32.83
C ALA A 239 55.50 -19.58 32.94
N ARG A 240 54.87 -18.92 31.95
CA ARG A 240 54.48 -17.50 32.03
C ARG A 240 53.21 -17.21 31.22
N ARG A 241 52.19 -16.68 31.90
CA ARG A 241 51.05 -15.96 31.29
C ARG A 241 51.42 -14.48 31.18
N SER A 242 50.84 -13.77 30.21
CA SER A 242 50.82 -12.30 30.17
C SER A 242 49.38 -11.79 30.11
N LEU A 243 49.15 -10.59 30.65
CA LEU A 243 47.84 -10.03 30.97
C LEU A 243 47.84 -8.55 30.59
N THR A 244 46.92 -8.13 29.72
CA THR A 244 46.70 -6.71 29.37
C THR A 244 45.22 -6.45 29.13
N LEU A 245 44.54 -5.83 30.12
CA LEU A 245 43.18 -5.32 29.95
C LEU A 245 42.87 -4.25 31.00
N LEU A 246 43.19 -2.97 30.73
CA LEU A 246 42.78 -1.84 31.57
C LEU A 246 43.02 -0.49 30.87
N GLN A 247 42.04 -0.01 30.10
CA GLN A 247 41.94 1.40 29.67
C GLN A 247 40.56 1.67 29.06
N ASP A 248 39.58 2.08 29.88
CA ASP A 248 38.35 2.73 29.36
C ASP A 248 37.52 3.42 30.48
N LYS A 249 38.05 4.48 31.13
CA LYS A 249 37.31 5.34 32.09
C LYS A 249 37.85 6.79 32.17
N LEU A 250 37.75 7.56 31.09
CA LEU A 250 37.86 9.03 31.14
C LEU A 250 36.76 9.67 30.29
N GLY A 251 35.74 10.21 30.96
CA GLY A 251 34.52 10.76 30.35
C GLY A 251 34.71 12.14 29.72
N MET A 252 35.59 12.25 28.73
CA MET A 252 35.69 13.45 27.89
C MET A 252 34.46 13.55 26.97
N PRO A 253 33.82 14.73 26.84
CA PRO A 253 32.83 14.93 25.80
C PRO A 253 33.50 14.77 24.43
N PRO A 254 32.91 14.01 23.48
CA PRO A 254 33.51 13.81 22.17
C PRO A 254 33.64 15.17 21.45
N PRO A 255 34.75 15.41 20.71
CA PRO A 255 34.90 16.63 19.94
C PRO A 255 33.75 16.77 18.92
N PRO A 256 33.30 18.00 18.61
CA PRO A 256 32.28 18.21 17.60
C PRO A 256 32.77 17.65 16.27
N VAL A 257 32.10 16.61 15.80
CA VAL A 257 32.45 15.94 14.53
C VAL A 257 32.14 16.93 13.41
N PRO A 258 33.11 17.26 12.52
CA PRO A 258 32.82 18.14 11.39
C PRO A 258 31.75 17.51 10.50
N ASP A 259 30.85 18.34 9.99
CA ASP A 259 29.71 17.89 9.18
C ASP A 259 30.16 17.52 7.76
N VAL A 260 30.78 16.34 7.64
CA VAL A 260 31.30 15.80 6.38
C VAL A 260 30.13 15.45 5.47
N LYS A 261 29.86 16.33 4.50
CA LYS A 261 28.91 16.07 3.41
C LYS A 261 29.34 14.79 2.67
N VAL A 262 28.55 13.74 2.80
CA VAL A 262 28.76 12.50 2.05
C VAL A 262 28.38 12.75 0.60
N ILE A 263 29.35 12.57 -0.30
CA ILE A 263 29.15 12.73 -1.75
C ILE A 263 28.71 11.38 -2.32
N ILE A 264 27.73 11.39 -3.22
CA ILE A 264 27.35 10.18 -3.98
C ILE A 264 28.43 9.96 -5.06
N PRO A 265 29.01 8.76 -5.20
CA PRO A 265 30.02 8.45 -6.21
C PRO A 265 29.56 8.80 -7.63
N GLU A 266 30.46 9.32 -8.48
CA GLU A 266 30.07 9.79 -9.81
C GLU A 266 29.41 8.71 -10.69
N HIS A 267 29.87 7.46 -10.59
CA HIS A 267 29.28 6.34 -11.32
C HIS A 267 27.83 6.04 -10.91
N ARG A 268 27.45 6.30 -9.64
CA ARG A 268 26.06 6.23 -9.15
C ARG A 268 25.27 7.48 -9.58
N LEU A 269 25.88 8.66 -9.53
CA LEU A 269 25.23 9.89 -10.04
C LEU A 269 24.89 9.82 -11.53
N ALA A 270 25.67 9.06 -12.32
CA ALA A 270 25.40 8.82 -13.73
C ALA A 270 24.02 8.18 -13.99
N ASP A 271 23.51 7.31 -13.10
CA ASP A 271 22.15 6.75 -13.18
C ASP A 271 21.07 7.84 -13.23
N PHE A 272 21.32 9.00 -12.59
CA PHE A 272 20.37 10.09 -12.45
C PHE A 272 20.56 11.20 -13.49
N LYS A 273 21.76 11.34 -14.09
CA LYS A 273 22.04 12.36 -15.13
C LYS A 273 21.11 12.22 -16.35
N ALA A 274 20.57 11.02 -16.61
CA ALA A 274 19.66 10.74 -17.72
C ALA A 274 18.16 10.88 -17.37
N LEU A 275 17.82 11.16 -16.12
CA LEU A 275 16.44 11.24 -15.65
C LEU A 275 15.92 12.69 -15.66
N PRO A 276 14.64 12.92 -16.02
CA PRO A 276 14.07 14.26 -15.99
C PRO A 276 13.91 14.76 -14.54
N PRO A 277 14.24 16.03 -14.24
CA PRO A 277 14.01 16.59 -12.92
C PRO A 277 12.51 16.68 -12.64
N VAL A 278 12.09 16.18 -11.46
CA VAL A 278 10.71 16.33 -10.98
C VAL A 278 10.65 17.60 -10.13
N VAL A 279 9.94 18.61 -10.60
CA VAL A 279 9.67 19.85 -9.85
C VAL A 279 8.23 19.77 -9.31
N PRO A 280 8.00 19.74 -7.98
CA PRO A 280 6.65 19.77 -7.41
C PRO A 280 5.96 21.12 -7.65
N ASP A 281 4.69 21.13 -8.08
CA ASP A 281 3.87 22.35 -8.17
C ASP A 281 3.21 22.67 -6.81
N ALA A 282 4.04 22.85 -5.79
CA ALA A 282 3.61 23.14 -4.43
C ALA A 282 4.40 24.29 -3.82
N LEU A 283 3.74 25.10 -2.99
CA LEU A 283 4.37 26.22 -2.29
C LEU A 283 5.56 25.73 -1.46
N GLU A 284 6.70 26.41 -1.59
CA GLU A 284 7.96 26.04 -0.92
C GLU A 284 7.84 25.94 0.61
N SER A 285 6.95 26.75 1.20
CA SER A 285 6.60 26.72 2.62
C SER A 285 5.89 25.43 3.04
N ASP A 286 5.05 24.86 2.17
CA ASP A 286 4.31 23.62 2.44
C ASP A 286 5.19 22.39 2.16
N LEU A 287 6.08 22.43 1.16
CA LEU A 287 7.05 21.37 0.88
C LEU A 287 7.99 21.06 2.06
N LYS A 288 8.24 22.04 2.94
CA LYS A 288 9.10 21.91 4.13
C LYS A 288 8.33 21.50 5.39
N VAL A 289 7.05 21.11 5.28
CA VAL A 289 6.24 20.68 6.43
C VAL A 289 6.73 19.33 6.97
N THR A 290 7.21 19.36 8.21
CA THR A 290 7.62 18.17 8.95
C THR A 290 6.45 17.59 9.75
N LEU A 291 6.18 16.30 9.58
CA LEU A 291 5.13 15.53 10.25
C LEU A 291 5.73 14.62 11.33
N ASP A 292 4.97 14.28 12.38
CA ASP A 292 5.37 13.25 13.34
C ASP A 292 5.03 11.84 12.82
N ARG A 293 5.82 10.80 13.17
CA ARG A 293 5.44 9.40 12.83
C ARG A 293 4.09 8.97 13.43
N ASP A 294 3.72 9.52 14.60
CA ASP A 294 2.41 9.26 15.22
C ASP A 294 1.24 9.81 14.37
N PHE A 295 1.42 10.98 13.73
CA PHE A 295 0.45 11.56 12.79
C PHE A 295 0.20 10.63 11.60
N LEU A 296 1.28 10.12 10.97
CA LEU A 296 1.15 9.16 9.88
C LEU A 296 0.41 7.88 10.31
N ARG A 297 0.68 7.35 11.51
CA ARG A 297 -0.06 6.18 12.05
C ARG A 297 -1.57 6.48 12.22
N ILE A 298 -1.93 7.68 12.66
CA ILE A 298 -3.32 8.06 12.95
C ILE A 298 -4.11 8.32 11.66
N HIS A 299 -3.52 9.02 10.68
CA HIS A 299 -4.25 9.53 9.49
C HIS A 299 -4.00 8.77 8.19
N VAL A 300 -2.86 8.10 8.05
CA VAL A 300 -2.54 7.24 6.89
C VAL A 300 -2.70 5.76 7.28
N GLY A 301 -2.10 5.36 8.41
CA GLY A 301 -2.14 4.01 8.97
C GLY A 301 -0.76 3.34 9.02
N GLY A 302 -0.75 2.04 9.35
CA GLY A 302 0.46 1.21 9.37
C GLY A 302 1.25 1.22 10.69
N SER A 303 2.36 0.48 10.74
CA SER A 303 3.26 0.41 11.91
C SER A 303 4.33 1.50 11.86
N ILE A 304 4.73 2.01 13.03
CA ILE A 304 5.73 3.07 13.16
C ILE A 304 7.17 2.56 12.99
N GLN A 305 7.44 1.26 13.18
CA GLN A 305 8.80 0.73 13.29
C GLN A 305 9.53 0.30 12.00
N PRO A 306 8.87 -0.25 10.95
CA PRO A 306 9.60 -0.71 9.78
C PRO A 306 9.97 0.43 8.82
N LEU A 307 11.03 0.19 8.04
CA LEU A 307 11.39 0.98 6.85
C LEU A 307 10.27 0.92 5.81
N VAL A 308 9.73 -0.28 5.61
CA VAL A 308 8.61 -0.62 4.74
C VAL A 308 7.33 -0.59 5.56
N VAL A 309 6.56 0.49 5.48
CA VAL A 309 5.29 0.59 6.23
C VAL A 309 4.17 -0.01 5.39
N ASN A 310 3.76 -1.22 5.76
CA ASN A 310 2.59 -1.90 5.17
C ASN A 310 1.32 -1.53 5.95
N ILE A 311 0.30 -1.01 5.26
CA ILE A 311 -0.93 -0.50 5.88
C ILE A 311 -2.04 -1.55 5.76
N GLN A 312 -2.18 -2.39 6.80
CA GLN A 312 -3.27 -3.37 6.89
C GLN A 312 -4.64 -2.70 7.14
N HIS A 313 -4.66 -1.62 7.93
CA HIS A 313 -5.85 -0.85 8.25
C HIS A 313 -5.62 0.62 7.84
N ARG A 314 -6.07 0.96 6.63
CA ARG A 314 -5.98 2.31 6.09
C ARG A 314 -6.88 3.26 6.87
N LYS A 315 -6.37 4.47 7.12
CA LYS A 315 -7.08 5.58 7.78
C LYS A 315 -7.57 6.58 6.73
N ASP A 316 -8.20 7.69 7.11
CA ASP A 316 -8.90 8.59 6.16
C ASP A 316 -8.06 8.96 4.93
N ILE A 317 -6.86 9.53 5.16
CA ILE A 317 -5.97 9.95 4.07
C ILE A 317 -5.46 8.72 3.30
N GLY A 318 -5.14 7.63 3.99
CA GLY A 318 -4.68 6.38 3.37
C GLY A 318 -5.75 5.70 2.50
N LEU A 319 -7.03 5.81 2.85
CA LEU A 319 -8.16 5.34 2.04
C LEU A 319 -8.36 6.23 0.82
N ARG A 320 -8.46 7.56 1.04
CA ARG A 320 -8.75 8.55 0.00
C ARG A 320 -7.68 8.61 -1.09
N CYS A 321 -6.41 8.47 -0.72
CA CYS A 321 -5.29 8.43 -1.66
C CYS A 321 -4.86 7.01 -2.06
N ASN A 322 -5.64 5.97 -1.73
CA ASN A 322 -5.36 4.56 -2.04
C ASN A 322 -3.97 4.04 -1.58
N ILE A 323 -3.40 4.63 -0.51
CA ILE A 323 -2.06 4.29 -0.03
C ILE A 323 -2.11 2.97 0.76
N GLY A 324 -1.59 1.89 0.15
CA GLY A 324 -1.42 0.58 0.80
C GLY A 324 -0.07 0.38 1.48
N ARG A 325 0.97 1.04 0.97
CA ARG A 325 2.36 0.96 1.47
C ARG A 325 3.06 2.30 1.29
N PHE A 326 4.08 2.58 2.10
CA PHE A 326 5.02 3.67 1.89
C PHE A 326 6.40 3.35 2.48
N LEU A 327 7.43 4.04 1.97
CA LEU A 327 8.77 4.02 2.56
C LEU A 327 8.90 5.13 3.62
N CYS A 328 9.56 4.81 4.73
CA CYS A 328 9.90 5.79 5.76
C CYS A 328 11.36 5.62 6.19
N VAL A 329 12.26 6.31 5.50
CA VAL A 329 13.72 6.11 5.53
C VAL A 329 14.38 7.15 6.45
N ASN A 330 15.24 6.74 7.39
CA ASN A 330 15.92 7.68 8.29
C ASN A 330 17.17 8.26 7.63
N ARG A 331 17.27 9.59 7.45
CA ARG A 331 18.44 10.26 6.84
C ARG A 331 19.74 9.99 7.60
N ASP A 332 19.65 9.93 8.93
CA ASP A 332 20.70 9.52 9.88
C ASP A 332 21.37 8.16 9.61
N GLN A 333 20.75 7.30 8.80
CA GLN A 333 21.24 5.98 8.40
C GLN A 333 21.32 5.85 6.87
N ASN A 334 21.09 6.93 6.12
CA ASN A 334 20.94 6.92 4.66
C ASN A 334 21.45 8.24 4.08
N ALA A 335 22.78 8.40 4.04
CA ALA A 335 23.41 9.65 3.63
C ALA A 335 23.17 10.03 2.16
N TRP A 336 22.81 9.06 1.31
CA TRP A 336 22.51 9.26 -0.12
C TRP A 336 21.00 9.44 -0.42
N CYS A 337 20.15 9.58 0.60
CA CYS A 337 18.73 9.85 0.39
C CYS A 337 18.48 11.24 -0.24
N PRO A 338 17.37 11.39 -1.01
CA PRO A 338 16.87 12.69 -1.42
C PRO A 338 16.83 13.67 -0.24
N SER A 339 17.39 14.86 -0.44
CA SER A 339 17.43 15.91 0.58
C SER A 339 16.25 16.86 0.48
N GLU A 340 15.67 16.97 -0.73
CA GLU A 340 14.51 17.79 -1.06
C GLU A 340 13.52 16.97 -1.90
N PRO A 341 12.21 17.32 -1.88
CA PRO A 341 11.22 16.70 -2.76
C PRO A 341 11.60 16.78 -4.25
N GLY A 342 11.28 15.74 -5.02
CA GLY A 342 11.64 15.66 -6.45
C GLY A 342 13.05 15.13 -6.76
N GLN A 343 14.00 15.22 -5.81
CA GLN A 343 15.36 14.71 -6.01
C GLN A 343 15.41 13.17 -6.10
N HIS A 344 16.30 12.63 -6.94
CA HIS A 344 16.63 11.21 -6.94
C HIS A 344 17.70 10.89 -5.87
N GLY A 345 17.87 9.62 -5.51
CA GLY A 345 18.90 9.22 -4.55
C GLY A 345 18.95 7.71 -4.32
N TYR A 346 19.62 7.31 -3.25
CA TYR A 346 19.71 5.91 -2.83
C TYR A 346 19.37 5.76 -1.34
N ALA A 347 18.99 4.55 -0.94
CA ALA A 347 18.84 4.18 0.47
C ALA A 347 19.48 2.81 0.74
N PHE A 348 19.96 2.64 1.97
CA PHE A 348 20.61 1.45 2.47
C PHE A 348 19.60 0.65 3.30
N VAL A 349 19.29 -0.57 2.84
CA VAL A 349 18.11 -1.34 3.28
C VAL A 349 18.44 -2.81 3.47
N GLY A 350 17.53 -3.59 4.05
CA GLY A 350 17.67 -5.05 4.07
C GLY A 350 18.44 -5.65 5.25
N LEU A 351 18.58 -4.93 6.37
CA LEU A 351 19.00 -5.52 7.64
C LEU A 351 17.81 -6.23 8.32
N GLY A 352 17.56 -7.47 7.90
CA GLY A 352 16.49 -8.33 8.43
C GLY A 352 15.56 -8.87 7.36
N THR A 353 14.25 -8.75 7.59
CA THR A 353 13.19 -9.32 6.73
C THR A 353 13.12 -8.71 5.33
N GLU A 354 13.65 -7.49 5.15
CA GLU A 354 13.66 -6.74 3.90
C GLU A 354 14.79 -7.18 2.93
N ARG A 355 15.49 -8.30 3.21
CA ARG A 355 16.56 -8.82 2.35
C ARG A 355 16.10 -9.12 0.91
N HIS A 356 14.82 -9.45 0.73
CA HIS A 356 14.23 -9.83 -0.57
C HIS A 356 13.21 -8.81 -1.11
N THR A 357 13.08 -7.62 -0.52
CA THR A 357 12.21 -6.56 -1.07
C THR A 357 12.90 -5.81 -2.21
N PHE A 358 12.08 -5.26 -3.12
CA PHE A 358 12.50 -4.46 -4.28
C PHE A 358 13.35 -5.20 -5.32
N LEU A 359 13.24 -6.54 -5.40
CA LEU A 359 13.83 -7.33 -6.49
C LEU A 359 13.17 -7.01 -7.85
N GLN A 360 11.93 -6.56 -7.83
CA GLN A 360 11.23 -5.94 -8.95
C GLN A 360 11.05 -4.44 -8.64
N GLU A 361 10.90 -3.63 -9.69
CA GLU A 361 10.60 -2.20 -9.54
C GLU A 361 9.18 -2.02 -9.00
N GLU A 362 9.04 -1.32 -7.87
CA GLU A 362 7.74 -0.96 -7.27
C GLU A 362 7.65 0.56 -7.10
N GLU A 363 6.45 1.14 -7.22
CA GLU A 363 6.25 2.60 -7.10
C GLU A 363 5.54 2.98 -5.80
N TRP A 364 6.25 3.58 -4.84
CA TRP A 364 5.76 3.83 -3.48
C TRP A 364 5.93 5.32 -3.08
N PRO A 365 5.07 5.88 -2.20
CA PRO A 365 5.31 7.16 -1.54
C PRO A 365 6.56 7.09 -0.64
N LEU A 366 7.38 8.14 -0.66
CA LEU A 366 8.59 8.25 0.15
C LEU A 366 8.46 9.32 1.24
N PHE A 367 8.77 8.93 2.47
CA PHE A 367 9.01 9.83 3.59
C PHE A 367 10.45 9.70 4.07
N ILE A 368 11.11 10.84 4.34
CA ILE A 368 12.46 10.88 4.90
C ILE A 368 12.40 11.42 6.33
N GLY A 369 12.91 10.62 7.27
CA GLY A 369 13.11 11.00 8.66
C GLY A 369 14.28 11.95 8.82
N LEU A 370 14.02 13.10 9.41
CA LEU A 370 15.00 14.13 9.73
C LEU A 370 15.77 13.81 11.02
N PRO A 371 16.98 14.37 11.22
CA PRO A 371 17.72 14.25 12.47
C PRO A 371 16.89 14.70 13.68
N LYS A 372 17.11 14.07 14.83
CA LYS A 372 16.35 14.34 16.06
C LYS A 372 16.84 15.60 16.78
N GLU A 373 16.26 16.74 16.46
CA GLU A 373 16.49 17.99 17.20
C GLU A 373 15.71 18.02 18.53
N GLY A 374 16.39 17.69 19.63
CA GLY A 374 15.97 17.95 21.02
C GLY A 374 14.79 17.14 21.57
N SER A 375 13.68 17.02 20.84
CA SER A 375 12.42 16.44 21.33
C SER A 375 12.37 14.91 21.33
N GLY A 376 13.41 14.24 20.85
CA GLY A 376 13.53 12.77 20.80
C GLY A 376 12.60 12.06 19.80
N ARG A 377 11.56 12.72 19.30
CA ARG A 377 10.65 12.22 18.26
C ARG A 377 11.29 12.35 16.87
N LEU A 378 11.09 11.35 16.02
CA LEU A 378 11.50 11.44 14.61
C LEU A 378 10.43 12.21 13.84
N LYS A 379 10.80 13.38 13.34
CA LYS A 379 10.05 14.13 12.33
C LYS A 379 10.33 13.55 10.94
N VAL A 380 9.34 13.53 10.07
CA VAL A 380 9.43 13.01 8.71
C VAL A 380 8.90 14.03 7.70
N MET A 381 9.48 14.08 6.50
CA MET A 381 9.08 14.95 5.40
C MET A 381 8.66 14.10 4.20
N TYR A 382 7.58 14.47 3.52
CA TYR A 382 7.12 13.78 2.31
C TYR A 382 7.94 14.23 1.09
N MET A 383 8.50 13.28 0.34
CA MET A 383 9.42 13.58 -0.77
C MET A 383 8.82 13.37 -2.16
N GLY A 384 7.60 12.82 -2.27
CA GLY A 384 6.95 12.46 -3.53
C GLY A 384 6.70 10.95 -3.71
N ARG A 385 6.45 10.54 -4.95
CA ARG A 385 6.28 9.15 -5.40
C ARG A 385 7.56 8.67 -6.09
N TYR A 386 8.02 7.48 -5.73
CA TYR A 386 9.32 6.95 -6.16
C TYR A 386 9.17 5.55 -6.72
N LYS A 387 9.79 5.31 -7.87
CA LYS A 387 10.21 3.98 -8.29
C LYS A 387 11.36 3.52 -7.42
N VAL A 388 11.21 2.33 -6.84
CA VAL A 388 12.14 1.71 -5.92
C VAL A 388 12.58 0.37 -6.50
N VAL A 389 13.88 0.22 -6.71
CA VAL A 389 14.49 -1.01 -7.20
C VAL A 389 15.80 -1.30 -6.48
N ARG A 390 16.03 -2.56 -6.12
CA ARG A 390 17.28 -3.03 -5.52
C ARG A 390 18.39 -2.99 -6.55
N VAL A 391 19.52 -2.39 -6.17
CA VAL A 391 20.73 -2.28 -7.00
C VAL A 391 21.87 -3.05 -6.32
N PRO A 392 23.02 -3.26 -6.99
CA PRO A 392 24.22 -3.74 -6.30
C PRO A 392 24.49 -2.90 -5.05
N GLY A 393 24.81 -3.59 -3.95
CA GLY A 393 25.17 -2.96 -2.68
C GLY A 393 26.41 -2.07 -2.81
N LEU A 394 26.82 -1.43 -1.72
CA LEU A 394 28.04 -0.64 -1.73
C LEU A 394 29.24 -1.54 -2.00
N SER A 395 30.12 -1.11 -2.90
CA SER A 395 31.44 -1.69 -3.05
C SER A 395 32.29 -1.43 -1.81
N VAL A 396 33.43 -2.11 -1.71
CA VAL A 396 34.36 -1.95 -0.58
C VAL A 396 34.95 -0.53 -0.56
N GLU A 397 35.13 0.08 -1.72
CA GLU A 397 35.60 1.46 -1.92
C GLU A 397 34.52 2.44 -1.46
N GLU A 398 33.28 2.29 -1.95
CA GLU A 398 32.15 3.12 -1.53
C GLU A 398 31.91 3.03 -0.02
N TRP A 399 32.03 1.84 0.56
CA TRP A 399 31.97 1.66 2.01
C TRP A 399 33.13 2.37 2.71
N LYS A 400 34.37 2.23 2.21
CA LYS A 400 35.56 2.87 2.81
C LYS A 400 35.42 4.38 2.92
N ASP A 401 34.82 5.02 1.92
CA ASP A 401 34.56 6.47 1.88
C ASP A 401 33.43 6.95 2.80
N MET A 402 32.59 6.04 3.34
CA MET A 402 31.53 6.44 4.28
C MET A 402 32.08 6.94 5.63
N PRO A 403 31.48 7.97 6.25
CA PRO A 403 31.90 8.47 7.55
C PRO A 403 31.95 7.39 8.64
N SER A 404 32.95 7.45 9.52
CA SER A 404 33.09 6.47 10.62
C SER A 404 31.90 6.47 11.59
N THR A 405 31.18 7.61 11.73
CA THR A 405 29.92 7.72 12.47
C THR A 405 28.79 6.90 11.82
N PHE A 406 28.70 6.94 10.49
CA PHE A 406 27.78 6.13 9.70
C PHE A 406 28.13 4.64 9.82
N LYS A 407 29.38 4.26 9.53
CA LYS A 407 29.84 2.85 9.61
C LYS A 407 29.52 2.23 10.96
N ARG A 408 29.91 2.92 12.03
CA ARG A 408 29.67 2.53 13.43
C ARG A 408 28.18 2.28 13.72
N ARG A 409 27.29 3.16 13.23
CA ARG A 409 25.84 3.04 13.43
C ARG A 409 25.23 1.93 12.56
N TYR A 410 25.73 1.76 11.34
CA TYR A 410 25.28 0.70 10.43
C TYR A 410 25.66 -0.69 10.96
N VAL A 411 26.94 -0.90 11.34
CA VAL A 411 27.43 -2.12 12.00
C VAL A 411 26.64 -2.44 13.27
N GLN A 412 26.39 -1.45 14.12
CA GLN A 412 25.55 -1.61 15.32
C GLN A 412 24.12 -2.08 14.95
N THR A 413 23.51 -1.47 13.93
CA THR A 413 22.18 -1.88 13.44
C THR A 413 22.21 -3.30 12.85
N THR A 414 23.29 -3.71 12.18
CA THR A 414 23.47 -5.07 11.65
C THR A 414 23.49 -6.10 12.78
N ILE A 415 24.22 -5.83 13.87
CA ILE A 415 24.29 -6.70 15.05
C ILE A 415 22.92 -6.77 15.76
N GLU A 416 22.22 -5.64 15.91
CA GLU A 416 20.87 -5.57 16.50
C GLU A 416 19.79 -6.28 15.67
N ARG A 417 20.02 -6.48 14.37
CA ARG A 417 19.08 -7.11 13.44
C ARG A 417 19.42 -8.57 13.11
N ASP A 418 20.63 -9.04 13.40
CA ASP A 418 20.97 -10.45 13.25
C ASP A 418 20.40 -11.30 14.41
N ASN A 419 19.15 -11.70 14.23
CA ASN A 419 18.46 -12.62 15.14
C ASN A 419 19.07 -14.04 15.14
N THR A 420 20.03 -14.38 14.27
CA THR A 420 20.56 -15.75 14.16
C THR A 420 21.66 -16.07 15.17
N HIS A 421 22.06 -15.10 16.01
CA HIS A 421 23.22 -15.16 16.91
C HIS A 421 24.57 -15.43 16.22
N SER A 422 24.64 -15.59 14.90
CA SER A 422 25.87 -15.92 14.17
C SER A 422 26.87 -14.75 14.19
N LEU A 423 26.36 -13.52 13.98
CA LEU A 423 27.10 -12.26 14.06
C LEU A 423 27.07 -11.63 15.46
N SER A 424 26.70 -12.37 16.51
CA SER A 424 26.79 -11.91 17.92
C SER A 424 28.24 -11.69 18.41
N LYS A 425 29.22 -11.91 17.54
CA LYS A 425 30.63 -11.61 17.75
C LYS A 425 30.88 -10.10 17.70
N LYS A 426 32.03 -9.71 18.22
CA LYS A 426 32.40 -8.30 18.47
C LYS A 426 32.18 -7.41 17.25
N LYS A 427 31.78 -6.17 17.52
CA LYS A 427 31.61 -5.08 16.55
C LYS A 427 32.78 -4.94 15.57
N GLU A 428 34.01 -5.08 16.05
CA GLU A 428 35.24 -5.10 15.24
C GLU A 428 35.21 -6.14 14.13
N THR A 429 34.63 -7.33 14.39
CA THR A 429 34.51 -8.41 13.41
C THR A 429 33.54 -8.04 12.30
N VAL A 430 32.36 -7.52 12.63
CA VAL A 430 31.35 -7.13 11.63
C VAL A 430 31.82 -5.95 10.79
N GLU A 431 32.53 -4.98 11.37
CA GLU A 431 33.16 -3.87 10.63
C GLU A 431 34.24 -4.40 9.66
N ALA A 432 35.11 -5.30 10.12
CA ALA A 432 36.11 -5.95 9.28
C ALA A 432 35.52 -6.79 8.12
N MET A 433 34.33 -7.39 8.30
CA MET A 433 33.62 -8.11 7.24
C MET A 433 33.08 -7.18 6.14
N TYR A 434 32.70 -5.94 6.48
CA TYR A 434 32.37 -4.93 5.46
C TYR A 434 33.64 -4.39 4.79
N ASP A 435 34.72 -4.17 5.54
CA ASP A 435 36.00 -3.69 5.01
C ASP A 435 36.71 -4.70 4.09
N SER A 436 36.43 -6.00 4.26
CA SER A 436 36.91 -7.09 3.40
C SER A 436 35.99 -7.40 2.20
N GLY A 437 34.74 -6.93 2.22
CA GLY A 437 33.73 -7.31 1.23
C GLY A 437 33.11 -8.70 1.45
N GLU A 438 33.23 -9.29 2.64
CA GLU A 438 32.44 -10.48 3.01
C GLU A 438 30.95 -10.11 3.26
N LEU A 439 30.72 -8.91 3.79
CA LEU A 439 29.41 -8.29 3.90
C LEU A 439 29.32 -7.05 3.02
N PHE A 440 28.14 -6.82 2.44
CA PHE A 440 27.84 -5.65 1.62
C PHE A 440 26.65 -4.89 2.21
N VAL A 441 26.69 -3.57 2.17
CA VAL A 441 25.55 -2.71 2.54
C VAL A 441 24.51 -2.81 1.41
N PRO A 442 23.34 -3.44 1.60
CA PRO A 442 22.39 -3.61 0.50
C PRO A 442 21.71 -2.28 0.20
N CYS A 443 21.51 -2.00 -1.09
CA CYS A 443 21.12 -0.67 -1.57
C CYS A 443 19.88 -0.74 -2.49
N ILE A 444 19.04 0.29 -2.42
CA ILE A 444 17.95 0.55 -3.37
C ILE A 444 18.16 1.91 -4.02
N ARG A 445 17.85 2.00 -5.31
CA ARG A 445 17.73 3.25 -6.04
C ARG A 445 16.33 3.84 -5.82
N LEU A 446 16.29 5.12 -5.51
CA LEU A 446 15.09 5.93 -5.30
C LEU A 446 14.96 6.91 -6.47
N GLN A 447 14.21 6.52 -7.49
CA GLN A 447 13.89 7.37 -8.63
C GLN A 447 12.55 8.07 -8.38
N CYS A 448 12.57 9.37 -8.09
CA CYS A 448 11.35 10.17 -8.08
C CYS A 448 10.69 10.12 -9.47
N VAL A 449 9.38 9.87 -9.51
CA VAL A 449 8.57 9.84 -10.75
C VAL A 449 7.46 10.89 -10.76
N GLY A 450 7.23 11.57 -9.65
CA GLY A 450 6.20 12.59 -9.50
C GLY A 450 6.01 12.98 -8.04
N PHE A 451 5.20 14.00 -7.81
CA PHE A 451 4.82 14.45 -6.48
C PHE A 451 3.30 14.41 -6.36
N ASP A 452 2.76 13.69 -5.37
CA ASP A 452 1.31 13.57 -5.19
C ASP A 452 0.80 14.76 -4.39
N GLU A 453 0.48 15.84 -5.10
CA GLU A 453 -0.01 17.09 -4.51
C GLU A 453 -1.30 16.92 -3.73
N VAL A 454 -2.20 16.02 -4.16
CA VAL A 454 -3.46 15.75 -3.47
C VAL A 454 -3.18 15.10 -2.11
N PHE A 455 -2.34 14.06 -2.08
CA PHE A 455 -1.90 13.41 -0.85
C PHE A 455 -1.13 14.38 0.04
N HIS A 456 -0.18 15.15 -0.50
CA HIS A 456 0.59 16.13 0.23
C HIS A 456 -0.29 17.22 0.86
N LYS A 457 -1.20 17.82 0.08
CA LYS A 457 -2.13 18.84 0.55
C LYS A 457 -2.99 18.32 1.69
N LEU A 458 -3.50 17.09 1.60
CA LEU A 458 -4.28 16.46 2.67
C LEU A 458 -3.46 16.26 3.95
N LEU A 459 -2.21 15.78 3.84
CA LEU A 459 -1.30 15.67 4.99
C LEU A 459 -1.08 17.03 5.66
N VAL A 460 -0.76 18.06 4.87
CA VAL A 460 -0.48 19.42 5.37
C VAL A 460 -1.73 20.06 6.01
N THR A 461 -2.91 19.96 5.38
CA THR A 461 -4.14 20.54 5.94
C THR A 461 -4.55 19.87 7.25
N THR A 462 -4.50 18.53 7.32
CA THR A 462 -4.88 17.81 8.54
C THR A 462 -3.86 18.04 9.66
N TRP A 463 -2.57 18.14 9.35
CA TRP A 463 -1.52 18.47 10.32
C TRP A 463 -1.65 19.89 10.90
N LYS A 464 -1.95 20.89 10.05
CA LYS A 464 -2.21 22.27 10.50
C LYS A 464 -3.42 22.32 11.45
N ALA A 465 -4.54 21.69 11.06
CA ALA A 465 -5.75 21.61 11.88
C ALA A 465 -5.51 20.92 13.24
N GLU A 466 -4.76 19.81 13.29
CA GLU A 466 -4.42 19.17 14.56
C GLU A 466 -3.55 20.08 15.44
N ARG A 467 -2.58 20.80 14.87
CA ARG A 467 -1.74 21.72 15.65
C ARG A 467 -2.53 22.89 16.23
N GLU A 468 -3.48 23.44 15.48
CA GLU A 468 -4.37 24.51 15.95
C GLU A 468 -5.22 24.03 17.15
N LEU A 469 -5.78 22.81 17.08
CA LEU A 469 -6.53 22.19 18.19
C LEU A 469 -5.66 21.94 19.44
N HIS A 470 -4.41 21.51 19.27
CA HIS A 470 -3.49 21.30 20.39
C HIS A 470 -3.00 22.61 21.03
N SER A 471 -2.78 23.65 20.22
CA SER A 471 -2.46 24.99 20.72
C SER A 471 -3.61 25.57 21.54
N ALA A 472 -4.85 25.54 21.03
CA ALA A 472 -6.02 26.06 21.74
C ALA A 472 -6.26 25.41 23.12
N ASN A 473 -5.99 24.10 23.23
CA ASN A 473 -6.12 23.37 24.50
C ASN A 473 -4.99 23.66 25.50
N THR A 474 -3.83 24.15 25.05
CA THR A 474 -2.69 24.43 25.94
C THR A 474 -2.93 25.70 26.76
N ASP A 475 -3.49 26.74 26.15
CA ASP A 475 -3.68 28.04 26.79
C ASP A 475 -4.78 28.04 27.86
N GLN A 476 -5.79 27.17 27.75
CA GLN A 476 -6.86 27.05 28.76
C GLN A 476 -6.42 26.37 30.08
N SER A 477 -5.23 25.75 30.12
CA SER A 477 -4.74 25.02 31.30
C SER A 477 -4.01 25.89 32.34
N ILE A 478 -3.68 27.14 32.00
CA ILE A 478 -2.74 27.97 32.78
C ILE A 478 -3.45 28.92 33.77
N SER A 479 -4.76 29.15 33.63
CA SER A 479 -5.52 30.18 34.36
C SER A 479 -6.36 29.66 35.56
N ALA A 480 -5.93 28.58 36.23
CA ALA A 480 -6.53 28.09 37.48
C ALA A 480 -5.59 28.26 38.70
N PRO A 481 -5.49 29.47 39.29
CA PRO A 481 -4.72 29.68 40.51
C PRO A 481 -5.47 29.11 41.73
N GLY A 482 -5.09 27.91 42.18
CA GLY A 482 -5.51 27.38 43.48
C GLY A 482 -6.21 26.02 43.46
N SER A 483 -5.46 24.95 43.16
CA SER A 483 -5.80 23.62 43.66
C SER A 483 -4.53 22.89 44.08
N SER A 484 -4.25 22.93 45.40
CA SER A 484 -3.09 22.30 46.04
C SER A 484 -3.25 20.79 46.13
N SER A 485 -3.17 20.14 44.96
CA SER A 485 -3.30 18.69 44.81
C SER A 485 -2.29 17.95 45.68
N HIS A 486 -2.78 17.44 46.80
CA HIS A 486 -1.99 16.75 47.81
C HIS A 486 -1.23 15.58 47.20
N LYS A 487 0.09 15.61 47.43
CA LYS A 487 1.05 14.58 47.03
C LYS A 487 0.81 13.29 47.81
N ARG A 488 -0.24 12.53 47.48
CA ARG A 488 -0.52 11.19 48.01
C ARG A 488 0.55 10.21 47.53
N ARG A 489 1.68 10.26 48.23
CA ARG A 489 2.81 9.32 48.17
C ARG A 489 2.31 7.92 48.55
N ARG A 490 1.79 7.16 47.58
CA ARG A 490 1.62 5.71 47.72
C ARG A 490 3.01 5.09 47.82
N SER A 491 3.36 4.64 49.02
CA SER A 491 4.43 3.66 49.22
C SER A 491 4.05 2.38 48.51
N MET A 492 4.86 1.97 47.53
CA MET A 492 4.81 0.62 46.99
C MET A 492 5.33 -0.34 48.07
N PRO A 493 4.61 -1.42 48.42
CA PRO A 493 5.19 -2.51 49.20
C PRO A 493 6.28 -3.21 48.39
N ASN A 494 7.24 -3.80 49.10
CA ASN A 494 8.31 -4.59 48.52
C ASN A 494 7.74 -5.96 48.09
N GLU A 495 7.72 -6.29 46.80
CA GLU A 495 7.35 -7.62 46.29
C GLU A 495 8.60 -8.40 45.87
N GLU A 496 9.31 -8.92 46.87
CA GLU A 496 10.12 -10.13 46.71
C GLU A 496 9.23 -11.35 47.02
N GLU A 497 8.55 -11.91 46.02
CA GLU A 497 8.17 -13.34 45.98
C GLU A 497 7.49 -13.73 44.65
N GLY A 498 7.56 -15.01 44.28
CA GLY A 498 6.53 -15.59 43.40
C GLY A 498 6.85 -15.88 41.93
N GLN A 499 8.07 -16.28 41.55
CA GLN A 499 8.26 -17.03 40.30
C GLN A 499 7.68 -18.45 40.41
N ALA A 500 6.35 -18.58 40.27
CA ALA A 500 5.68 -19.87 40.27
C ALA A 500 4.50 -19.96 39.28
N ARG A 501 4.60 -20.94 38.38
CA ARG A 501 3.50 -21.63 37.67
C ARG A 501 2.56 -20.82 36.77
N ARG A 502 2.78 -20.95 35.45
CA ARG A 502 1.68 -21.20 34.50
C ARG A 502 2.03 -22.32 33.50
N ARG A 503 1.90 -23.58 33.94
CA ARG A 503 1.58 -24.68 33.01
C ARG A 503 0.11 -24.57 32.66
N ARG A 504 -0.24 -24.38 31.39
CA ARG A 504 -1.60 -24.60 30.88
C ARG A 504 -1.72 -26.07 30.49
N THR A 505 -2.57 -26.81 31.19
CA THR A 505 -3.13 -28.06 30.70
C THR A 505 -4.12 -27.76 29.57
N LEU A 506 -3.98 -28.46 28.44
CA LEU A 506 -5.01 -28.55 27.41
C LEU A 506 -5.93 -29.72 27.75
N THR A 507 -7.21 -29.43 27.98
CA THR A 507 -8.27 -30.44 27.94
C THR A 507 -8.73 -30.64 26.50
N MET A 508 -8.68 -31.87 26.01
CA MET A 508 -9.39 -32.29 24.79
C MET A 508 -10.86 -32.58 25.15
N PRO A 509 -11.84 -32.18 24.33
CA PRO A 509 -13.19 -32.74 24.39
C PRO A 509 -13.24 -34.13 23.72
N GLN A 510 -14.22 -34.93 24.13
CA GLN A 510 -14.61 -36.19 23.47
C GLN A 510 -15.53 -35.92 22.28
#